data_AF-A0A914B4P0-F1
#
_entry.id   AF-A0A914B4P0-F1
#
_cell.length_a   1.000
_cell.length_b   1.000
_cell.length_c   1.000
_cell.angle_alpha   90.00
_cell.angle_beta   90.00
_cell.angle_gamma   90.00
#
_symmetry.space_group_name_H-M   'P 1'
#
loop_
_entity.id
_entity.type
_entity.pdbx_description
1 polymer ?
#
loop_
_entity_poly.entity_id
_entity_poly.type
_entity_poly.pdbx_seq_one_letter_code
_entity_poly.pdbx_strand_id
1 'polypeptide(L)'
;MSWNIFSRLTSPKKAPPVITKEEEKAFEREVNKISVLDEATKKLYKDMKHCIEAMGALSKTQCRIGQNLAASPILNTEETLKNLELINNSIGQIEAKTQELNASSGRTMVEPMKKFSTIFPSLYLALKKREQCLQEYSRCQGKVEKYQDRERTGPNLTKLETSKKNLAAAKEEYERQHTELMQAMPQFFEGRVEYFQPSFEALIKSQVIYYTECFKIYAELAVQLEDNDTLQSDEDFEMDLHRRLCEIRALSIVVDD
;
A
#
# COMPACT_ATOMS: atom_id res chain seq x y z
N MET A 1 -27.56 47.84 -31.63
CA MET A 1 -28.32 46.81 -30.88
C MET A 1 -27.73 46.67 -29.49
N SER A 2 -28.58 46.40 -28.50
CA SER A 2 -28.52 46.93 -27.15
C SER A 2 -27.39 46.40 -26.25
N TRP A 3 -26.78 47.33 -25.54
CA TRP A 3 -26.08 47.11 -24.28
C TRP A 3 -27.08 46.69 -23.20
N ASN A 4 -27.09 45.42 -22.83
CA ASN A 4 -27.84 44.94 -21.67
C ASN A 4 -27.00 45.08 -20.40
N ILE A 5 -27.10 46.25 -19.77
CA ILE A 5 -26.47 46.58 -18.47
C ILE A 5 -27.25 45.95 -17.29
N PHE A 6 -28.44 45.39 -17.53
CA PHE A 6 -29.33 44.88 -16.47
C PHE A 6 -29.29 43.36 -16.21
N SER A 7 -28.48 42.57 -16.91
CA SER A 7 -28.39 41.12 -16.65
C SER A 7 -27.53 40.74 -15.43
N ARG A 8 -26.89 41.71 -14.76
CA ARG A 8 -26.08 41.48 -13.54
C ARG A 8 -26.85 41.65 -12.22
N LEU A 9 -28.14 42.02 -12.24
CA LEU A 9 -28.86 42.37 -11.01
C LEU A 9 -29.66 41.23 -10.36
N THR A 10 -29.69 40.03 -10.94
CA THR A 10 -30.42 38.90 -10.35
C THR A 10 -29.67 37.58 -10.53
N SER A 11 -28.38 37.53 -10.22
CA SER A 11 -27.85 36.27 -9.71
C SER A 11 -28.44 36.08 -8.32
N PRO A 12 -29.21 35.01 -8.02
CA PRO A 12 -29.64 34.76 -6.66
C PRO A 12 -28.38 34.78 -5.78
N LYS A 13 -28.36 35.63 -4.75
CA LYS A 13 -27.29 35.61 -3.76
C LYS A 13 -27.13 34.15 -3.34
N LYS A 14 -25.98 33.54 -3.64
CA LYS A 14 -25.68 32.21 -3.12
C LYS A 14 -25.83 32.34 -1.60
N ALA A 15 -26.71 31.52 -1.03
CA ALA A 15 -26.86 31.41 0.41
C ALA A 15 -25.45 31.35 1.03
N PRO A 16 -25.19 32.11 2.10
CA PRO A 16 -23.92 31.99 2.80
C PRO A 16 -23.69 30.50 3.14
N PRO A 17 -22.46 29.99 2.97
CA PRO A 17 -22.19 28.59 3.21
C PRO A 17 -22.54 28.25 4.66
N VAL A 18 -23.15 27.09 4.87
CA VAL A 18 -23.57 26.61 6.18
C VAL A 18 -22.40 26.24 7.11
N ILE A 19 -21.19 26.18 6.53
CA ILE A 19 -19.92 25.92 7.22
C ILE A 19 -18.87 26.92 6.74
N THR A 20 -17.86 27.16 7.57
CA THR A 20 -16.74 28.03 7.22
C THR A 20 -15.77 27.35 6.27
N LYS A 21 -14.99 28.15 5.55
CA LYS A 21 -13.93 27.64 4.67
C LYS A 21 -12.81 26.97 5.48
N GLU A 22 -12.56 27.46 6.68
CA GLU A 22 -11.56 26.97 7.61
C GLU A 22 -11.94 25.57 8.13
N GLU A 23 -13.21 25.35 8.50
CA GLU A 23 -13.74 24.04 8.90
C GLU A 23 -13.61 23.02 7.76
N GLU A 24 -13.99 23.39 6.54
CA GLU A 24 -13.89 22.47 5.39
C GLU A 24 -12.44 22.12 5.08
N LYS A 25 -11.53 23.09 5.10
CA LYS A 25 -10.09 22.83 4.94
C LYS A 25 -9.52 21.94 6.04
N ALA A 26 -9.97 22.06 7.29
CA ALA A 26 -9.52 21.20 8.36
C ALA A 26 -9.97 19.74 8.12
N PHE A 27 -11.21 19.56 7.70
CA PHE A 27 -11.75 18.24 7.32
C PHE A 27 -11.00 17.63 6.14
N GLU A 28 -10.77 18.40 5.06
CA GLU A 28 -10.02 17.96 3.88
C GLU A 28 -8.60 17.47 4.22
N ARG A 29 -7.91 18.11 5.17
CA ARG A 29 -6.59 17.67 5.63
C ARG A 29 -6.63 16.28 6.26
N GLU A 30 -7.62 16.01 7.11
CA GLU A 30 -7.77 14.69 7.73
C GLU A 30 -8.16 13.64 6.70
N VAL A 31 -9.08 13.95 5.78
CA VAL A 31 -9.44 13.05 4.66
C VAL A 31 -8.22 12.72 3.80
N ASN A 32 -7.37 13.70 3.51
CA ASN A 32 -6.16 13.49 2.73
C ASN A 32 -5.17 12.53 3.42
N LYS A 33 -4.99 12.67 4.74
CA LYS A 33 -4.17 11.72 5.53
C LYS A 33 -4.69 10.28 5.41
N ILE A 34 -6.01 10.10 5.51
CA ILE A 34 -6.66 8.79 5.35
C ILE A 34 -6.43 8.22 3.95
N SER A 35 -6.62 9.04 2.91
CA SER A 35 -6.43 8.62 1.52
C SER A 35 -4.97 8.20 1.24
N VAL A 36 -4.00 8.97 1.73
CA VAL A 36 -2.58 8.63 1.62
C VAL A 36 -2.27 7.32 2.36
N LEU A 37 -2.84 7.13 3.56
CA LEU A 37 -2.65 5.91 4.34
C LEU A 37 -3.25 4.67 3.65
N ASP A 38 -4.42 4.79 3.04
CA ASP A 38 -5.06 3.72 2.25
C ASP A 38 -4.18 3.31 1.08
N GLU A 39 -3.72 4.28 0.29
CA GLU A 39 -2.87 3.99 -0.87
C GLU A 39 -1.52 3.37 -0.46
N ALA A 40 -0.89 3.91 0.60
CA ALA A 40 0.34 3.35 1.14
C ALA A 40 0.15 1.89 1.62
N THR A 41 -0.97 1.60 2.29
CA THR A 41 -1.29 0.24 2.76
C THR A 41 -1.46 -0.73 1.59
N LYS A 42 -2.22 -0.32 0.56
CA LYS A 42 -2.43 -1.12 -0.66
C LYS A 42 -1.14 -1.36 -1.41
N LYS A 43 -0.28 -0.34 -1.52
CA LYS A 43 1.03 -0.47 -2.16
C LYS A 43 1.91 -1.45 -1.38
N LEU A 44 2.00 -1.31 -0.07
CA LEU A 44 2.79 -2.20 0.79
C LEU A 44 2.31 -3.67 0.71
N TYR A 45 1.00 -3.89 0.67
CA TYR A 45 0.41 -5.21 0.44
C TYR A 45 0.86 -5.83 -0.90
N LYS A 46 0.77 -5.06 -1.99
CA LYS A 46 1.14 -5.53 -3.35
C LYS A 46 2.64 -5.78 -3.45
N ASP A 47 3.45 -4.83 -3.00
CA ASP A 47 4.91 -4.90 -3.08
C ASP A 47 5.45 -6.09 -2.30
N MET A 48 4.91 -6.38 -1.11
CA MET A 48 5.32 -7.54 -0.32
C MET A 48 4.93 -8.85 -1.01
N LYS A 49 3.74 -8.94 -1.62
CA LYS A 49 3.37 -10.11 -2.41
C LYS A 49 4.31 -10.32 -3.61
N HIS A 50 4.61 -9.25 -4.34
CA HIS A 50 5.56 -9.32 -5.45
C HIS A 50 6.96 -9.74 -4.97
N CYS A 51 7.40 -9.27 -3.81
CA CYS A 51 8.68 -9.68 -3.21
C CYS A 51 8.69 -11.20 -2.93
N ILE A 52 7.63 -11.73 -2.30
CA ILE A 52 7.49 -13.18 -2.03
C ILE A 52 7.48 -13.99 -3.34
N GLU A 53 6.74 -13.53 -4.35
CA GLU A 53 6.67 -14.17 -5.67
C GLU A 53 8.04 -14.16 -6.37
N ALA A 54 8.75 -13.02 -6.35
CA ALA A 54 10.07 -12.86 -6.93
C ALA A 54 11.11 -13.76 -6.24
N MET A 55 11.14 -13.79 -4.89
CA MET A 55 12.03 -14.68 -4.16
C MET A 55 11.71 -16.16 -4.43
N GLY A 56 10.43 -16.52 -4.51
CA GLY A 56 10.02 -17.87 -4.89
C GLY A 56 10.48 -18.26 -6.30
N ALA A 57 10.40 -17.35 -7.26
CA ALA A 57 10.88 -17.56 -8.62
C ALA A 57 12.42 -17.69 -8.69
N LEU A 58 13.13 -16.86 -7.92
CA LEU A 58 14.59 -16.93 -7.78
C LEU A 58 15.01 -18.29 -7.22
N SER A 59 14.44 -18.71 -6.09
CA SER A 59 14.74 -19.99 -5.45
C SER A 59 14.49 -21.16 -6.39
N LYS A 60 13.35 -21.20 -7.10
CA LYS A 60 13.07 -22.25 -8.08
C LYS A 60 14.09 -22.31 -9.21
N THR A 61 14.51 -21.13 -9.70
CA THR A 61 15.51 -21.05 -10.77
C THR A 61 16.87 -21.54 -10.29
N GLN A 62 17.26 -21.14 -9.08
CA GLN A 62 18.50 -21.58 -8.43
C GLN A 62 18.52 -23.10 -8.25
N CYS A 63 17.44 -23.70 -7.74
CA CYS A 63 17.31 -25.16 -7.61
C CYS A 63 17.41 -25.87 -8.96
N ARG A 64 16.72 -25.35 -10.00
CA ARG A 64 16.80 -25.94 -11.34
C ARG A 64 18.22 -25.92 -11.90
N ILE A 65 18.95 -24.82 -11.70
CA ILE A 65 20.36 -24.72 -12.12
C ILE A 65 21.21 -25.75 -11.36
N GLY A 66 21.11 -25.78 -10.02
CA GLY A 66 21.85 -26.72 -9.19
C GLY A 66 21.59 -28.18 -9.57
N GLN A 67 20.33 -28.55 -9.75
CA GLN A 67 19.92 -29.91 -10.12
C GLN A 67 20.43 -30.30 -11.51
N ASN A 68 20.32 -29.41 -12.49
CA ASN A 68 20.80 -29.67 -13.84
C ASN A 68 22.33 -29.88 -13.88
N LEU A 69 23.07 -29.08 -13.11
CA LEU A 69 24.53 -29.20 -13.02
C LEU A 69 24.93 -30.49 -12.29
N ALA A 70 24.30 -30.80 -11.16
CA ALA A 70 24.57 -32.01 -10.40
C ALA A 70 24.15 -33.30 -11.11
N ALA A 71 23.15 -33.24 -12.00
CA ALA A 71 22.74 -34.38 -12.82
C ALA A 71 23.58 -34.55 -14.10
N SER A 72 24.56 -33.68 -14.35
CA SER A 72 25.33 -33.71 -15.59
C SER A 72 26.22 -34.95 -15.67
N PRO A 73 26.19 -35.73 -16.77
CA PRO A 73 27.05 -36.90 -16.92
C PRO A 73 28.55 -36.60 -16.83
N ILE A 74 28.97 -35.34 -17.04
CA ILE A 74 30.37 -34.91 -16.96
C ILE A 74 30.96 -35.10 -15.56
N LEU A 75 30.13 -35.14 -14.50
CA LEU A 75 30.59 -35.41 -13.14
C LEU A 75 31.17 -36.83 -12.98
N ASN A 76 30.80 -37.77 -13.86
CA ASN A 76 31.36 -39.13 -13.87
C ASN A 76 32.77 -39.19 -14.46
N THR A 77 33.16 -38.18 -15.24
CA THR A 77 34.44 -38.14 -15.96
C THR A 77 35.40 -37.11 -15.37
N GLU A 78 34.88 -35.99 -14.86
CA GLU A 78 35.67 -34.87 -14.32
C GLU A 78 35.52 -34.80 -12.80
N GLU A 79 36.48 -35.37 -12.08
CA GLU A 79 36.49 -35.44 -10.62
C GLU A 79 36.52 -34.05 -9.96
N THR A 80 37.14 -33.07 -10.62
CA THR A 80 37.21 -31.66 -10.18
C THR A 80 35.83 -30.97 -10.17
N LEU A 81 34.84 -31.50 -10.89
CA LEU A 81 33.49 -30.93 -10.97
C LEU A 81 32.51 -31.53 -9.96
N LYS A 82 32.93 -32.53 -9.17
CA LYS A 82 32.07 -33.15 -8.13
C LYS A 82 31.57 -32.15 -7.07
N ASN A 83 32.29 -31.05 -6.88
CA ASN A 83 31.89 -29.94 -6.03
C ASN A 83 30.51 -29.34 -6.37
N LEU A 84 30.03 -29.54 -7.60
CA LEU A 84 28.67 -29.13 -8.02
C LEU A 84 27.56 -29.86 -7.22
N GLU A 85 27.81 -31.07 -6.73
CA GLU A 85 26.86 -31.80 -5.87
C GLU A 85 26.70 -31.12 -4.49
N LEU A 86 27.81 -30.65 -3.91
CA LEU A 86 27.84 -29.91 -2.64
C LEU A 86 27.12 -28.56 -2.77
N ILE A 87 27.34 -27.87 -3.88
CA ILE A 87 26.64 -26.63 -4.22
C ILE A 87 25.13 -26.89 -4.33
N ASN A 88 24.72 -27.95 -5.06
CA ASN A 88 23.31 -28.30 -5.20
C ASN A 88 22.63 -28.65 -3.86
N ASN A 89 23.31 -29.36 -2.96
CA ASN A 89 22.81 -29.63 -1.60
C ASN A 89 22.59 -28.31 -0.83
N SER A 90 23.58 -27.42 -0.85
CA SER A 90 23.50 -26.11 -0.19
C SER A 90 22.35 -25.25 -0.74
N ILE A 91 22.13 -25.29 -2.07
CA ILE A 91 20.97 -24.64 -2.71
C ILE A 91 19.65 -25.20 -2.16
N GLY A 92 19.52 -26.50 -1.98
CA GLY A 92 18.33 -27.12 -1.39
C GLY A 92 18.06 -26.68 0.05
N GLN A 93 19.12 -26.50 0.86
CA GLN A 93 19.00 -25.95 2.21
C GLN A 93 18.53 -24.49 2.19
N ILE A 94 19.06 -23.68 1.27
CA ILE A 94 18.66 -22.29 1.07
C ILE A 94 17.21 -22.18 0.56
N GLU A 95 16.76 -23.11 -0.28
CA GLU A 95 15.36 -23.17 -0.70
C GLU A 95 14.43 -23.33 0.50
N ALA A 96 14.74 -24.26 1.41
CA ALA A 96 13.96 -24.45 2.63
C ALA A 96 13.89 -23.15 3.46
N LYS A 97 15.02 -22.45 3.62
CA LYS A 97 15.06 -21.14 4.31
C LYS A 97 14.30 -20.04 3.57
N THR A 98 14.31 -20.06 2.25
CA THR A 98 13.54 -19.10 1.43
C THR A 98 12.04 -19.33 1.57
N GLN A 99 11.59 -20.59 1.65
CA GLN A 99 10.20 -20.94 1.93
C GLN A 99 9.76 -20.47 3.33
N GLU A 100 10.60 -20.67 4.35
CA GLU A 100 10.37 -20.16 5.71
C GLU A 100 10.22 -18.63 5.73
N LEU A 101 11.13 -17.91 5.07
CA LEU A 101 11.06 -16.45 4.95
C LEU A 101 9.79 -16.00 4.23
N ASN A 102 9.44 -16.62 3.10
CA ASN A 102 8.22 -16.30 2.35
C ASN A 102 6.95 -16.48 3.20
N ALA A 103 6.86 -17.58 3.94
CA ALA A 103 5.75 -17.84 4.85
C ALA A 103 5.70 -16.81 5.99
N SER A 104 6.85 -16.39 6.51
CA SER A 104 6.91 -15.35 7.54
C SER A 104 6.52 -13.98 6.98
N SER A 105 7.01 -13.57 5.82
CA SER A 105 6.64 -12.33 5.13
C SER A 105 5.14 -12.25 4.85
N GLY A 106 4.52 -13.39 4.51
CA GLY A 106 3.07 -13.50 4.38
C GLY A 106 2.33 -13.15 5.67
N ARG A 107 2.71 -13.78 6.78
CA ARG A 107 2.06 -13.60 8.10
C ARG A 107 2.34 -12.24 8.74
N THR A 108 3.55 -11.72 8.56
CA THR A 108 4.01 -10.50 9.24
C THR A 108 3.60 -9.22 8.54
N MET A 109 3.43 -9.26 7.21
CA MET A 109 3.14 -8.07 6.40
C MET A 109 1.90 -8.21 5.53
N VAL A 110 1.79 -9.27 4.72
CA VAL A 110 0.68 -9.39 3.75
C VAL A 110 -0.66 -9.51 4.46
N GLU A 111 -0.77 -10.37 5.47
CA GLU A 111 -2.00 -10.57 6.23
C GLU A 111 -2.42 -9.32 7.03
N PRO A 112 -1.53 -8.66 7.81
CA PRO A 112 -1.86 -7.42 8.50
C PRO A 112 -2.27 -6.29 7.56
N MET A 113 -1.56 -6.06 6.45
CA MET A 113 -1.94 -5.01 5.50
C MET A 113 -3.29 -5.30 4.85
N LYS A 114 -3.57 -6.56 4.53
CA LYS A 114 -4.88 -6.98 4.02
C LYS A 114 -5.99 -6.72 5.04
N LYS A 115 -5.76 -7.04 6.31
CA LYS A 115 -6.73 -6.81 7.40
C LYS A 115 -6.94 -5.32 7.67
N PHE A 116 -5.88 -4.52 7.69
CA PHE A 116 -5.98 -3.07 7.85
C PHE A 116 -6.78 -2.43 6.70
N SER A 117 -6.55 -2.93 5.47
CA SER A 117 -7.23 -2.42 4.27
C SER A 117 -8.76 -2.60 4.30
N THR A 118 -9.29 -3.51 5.12
CA THR A 118 -10.76 -3.71 5.20
C THR A 118 -11.47 -2.60 5.98
N ILE A 119 -10.74 -1.72 6.66
CA ILE A 119 -11.30 -0.62 7.45
C ILE A 119 -11.67 0.56 6.54
N PHE A 120 -10.92 0.83 5.47
CA PHE A 120 -11.15 1.99 4.62
C PHE A 120 -12.54 2.04 3.95
N PRO A 121 -13.13 0.93 3.45
CA PRO A 121 -14.48 0.98 2.87
C PRO A 121 -15.56 1.53 3.81
N SER A 122 -15.54 1.16 5.10
CA SER A 122 -16.52 1.69 6.06
C SER A 122 -16.26 3.17 6.37
N LEU A 123 -14.99 3.58 6.44
CA LEU A 123 -14.61 4.97 6.62
C LEU A 123 -15.06 5.85 5.44
N TYR A 124 -14.86 5.39 4.20
CA TYR A 124 -15.35 6.11 3.01
C TYR A 124 -16.87 6.20 2.95
N LEU A 125 -17.59 5.17 3.44
CA LEU A 125 -19.05 5.23 3.55
C LEU A 125 -19.49 6.31 4.54
N ALA A 126 -18.81 6.43 5.69
CA ALA A 126 -19.07 7.48 6.66
C ALA A 126 -18.76 8.89 6.10
N LEU A 127 -17.65 9.04 5.36
CA LEU A 127 -17.33 10.28 4.65
C LEU A 127 -18.42 10.69 3.65
N LYS A 128 -18.92 9.72 2.87
CA LYS A 128 -20.04 9.94 1.94
C LYS A 128 -21.32 10.35 2.68
N LYS A 129 -21.59 9.74 3.84
CA LYS A 129 -22.75 10.10 4.68
C LYS A 129 -22.64 11.52 5.21
N ARG A 130 -21.47 11.95 5.72
CA ARG A 130 -21.22 13.33 6.15
C ARG A 130 -21.48 14.32 5.02
N GLU A 131 -21.02 14.02 3.81
CA GLU A 131 -21.24 14.87 2.63
C GLU A 131 -22.74 14.98 2.28
N GLN A 132 -23.49 13.87 2.35
CA GLN A 132 -24.95 13.90 2.17
C GLN A 132 -25.65 14.75 3.23
N CYS A 133 -25.24 14.64 4.50
CA CYS A 133 -25.77 15.47 5.58
C CYS A 133 -25.46 16.97 5.36
N LEU A 134 -24.27 17.30 4.86
CA LEU A 134 -23.89 18.68 4.55
C LEU A 134 -24.75 19.26 3.41
N GLN A 135 -24.98 18.48 2.36
CA GLN A 135 -25.84 18.87 1.25
C GLN A 135 -27.29 19.09 1.71
N GLU A 136 -27.81 18.21 2.56
CA GLU A 136 -29.15 18.36 3.14
C GLU A 136 -29.25 19.59 4.06
N TYR A 137 -28.22 19.84 4.88
CA TYR A 137 -28.14 21.04 5.72
C TYR A 137 -28.17 22.31 4.87
N SER A 138 -27.33 22.39 3.85
CA SER A 138 -27.31 23.51 2.88
C SER A 138 -28.65 23.71 2.17
N ARG A 139 -29.30 22.60 1.76
CA ARG A 139 -30.62 22.64 1.12
C ARG A 139 -31.70 23.19 2.07
N CYS A 140 -31.69 22.76 3.33
CA CYS A 140 -32.62 23.27 4.35
C CYS A 140 -32.38 24.76 4.64
N GLN A 141 -31.11 25.19 4.68
CA GLN A 141 -30.75 26.60 4.86
C GLN A 141 -31.34 27.47 3.74
N GLY A 142 -31.16 27.06 2.49
CA GLY A 142 -31.74 27.76 1.34
C GLY A 142 -33.28 27.81 1.35
N LYS A 143 -33.95 26.80 1.92
CA LYS A 143 -35.41 26.84 2.11
C LYS A 143 -35.82 27.88 3.16
N VAL A 144 -35.10 27.95 4.29
CA VAL A 144 -35.38 28.94 5.35
C VAL A 144 -35.23 30.35 4.80
N GLU A 145 -34.13 30.65 4.10
CA GLU A 145 -33.89 31.96 3.47
C GLU A 145 -35.01 32.31 2.48
N LYS A 146 -35.37 31.36 1.61
CA LYS A 146 -36.46 31.53 0.63
C LYS A 146 -37.81 31.88 1.28
N TYR A 147 -38.11 31.35 2.47
CA TYR A 147 -39.37 31.65 3.17
C TYR A 147 -39.26 32.88 4.08
N GLN A 148 -38.05 33.25 4.54
CA GLN A 148 -37.81 34.50 5.27
C GLN A 148 -38.02 35.73 4.39
N ASP A 149 -37.64 35.65 3.11
CA ASP A 149 -37.78 36.73 2.14
C ASP A 149 -39.22 36.91 1.60
N ARG A 150 -40.17 36.08 2.03
CA ARG A 150 -41.58 36.16 1.61
C ARG A 150 -42.41 37.05 2.51
N GLU A 151 -43.53 37.56 1.96
CA GLU A 151 -44.53 38.29 2.73
C GLU A 151 -45.04 37.49 3.94
N ARG A 152 -45.23 38.19 5.06
CA ARG A 152 -45.61 37.63 6.37
C ARG A 152 -47.10 37.30 6.42
N THR A 153 -47.53 36.36 5.59
CA THR A 153 -48.88 35.78 5.63
C THR A 153 -48.91 34.56 6.54
N GLY A 154 -50.06 34.24 7.13
CA GLY A 154 -50.24 33.05 7.99
C GLY A 154 -49.65 31.76 7.39
N PRO A 155 -49.98 31.39 6.13
CA PRO A 155 -49.41 30.20 5.47
C PRO A 155 -47.89 30.25 5.28
N ASN A 156 -47.31 31.42 5.02
CA ASN A 156 -45.85 31.57 4.88
C ASN A 156 -45.14 31.46 6.24
N LEU A 157 -45.75 31.98 7.32
CA LEU A 157 -45.21 31.84 8.67
C LEU A 157 -45.15 30.37 9.10
N THR A 158 -46.21 29.59 8.85
CA THR A 158 -46.21 28.15 9.14
C THR A 158 -45.14 27.40 8.34
N LYS A 159 -44.98 27.71 7.04
CA LYS A 159 -43.94 27.10 6.18
C LYS A 159 -42.53 27.46 6.64
N LEU A 160 -42.33 28.70 7.11
CA LEU A 160 -41.07 29.16 7.66
C LEU A 160 -40.73 28.40 8.95
N GLU A 161 -41.67 28.24 9.86
CA GLU A 161 -41.47 27.48 11.10
C GLU A 161 -41.11 26.01 10.83
N THR A 162 -41.84 25.34 9.93
CA THR A 162 -41.53 23.96 9.52
C THR A 162 -40.14 23.88 8.89
N SER A 163 -39.77 24.84 8.04
CA SER A 163 -38.44 24.87 7.41
C SER A 163 -37.33 25.09 8.45
N LYS A 164 -37.56 25.91 9.48
CA LYS A 164 -36.62 26.09 10.61
C LYS A 164 -36.44 24.82 11.43
N LYS A 165 -37.52 24.07 11.70
CA LYS A 165 -37.44 22.76 12.38
C LYS A 165 -36.61 21.76 11.57
N ASN A 166 -36.85 21.67 10.26
CA ASN A 166 -36.08 20.81 9.37
C ASN A 166 -34.60 21.21 9.29
N LEU A 167 -34.31 22.53 9.28
CA LEU A 167 -32.95 23.05 9.33
C LEU A 167 -32.23 22.62 10.62
N ALA A 168 -32.90 22.74 11.77
CA ALA A 168 -32.32 22.35 13.05
C ALA A 168 -31.97 20.85 13.07
N ALA A 169 -32.88 19.98 12.60
CA ALA A 169 -32.64 18.55 12.52
C ALA A 169 -31.50 18.19 11.54
N ALA A 170 -31.45 18.83 10.37
CA ALA A 170 -30.39 18.60 9.38
C ALA A 170 -29.01 19.07 9.89
N LYS A 171 -28.99 20.20 10.61
CA LYS A 171 -27.78 20.71 11.27
C LYS A 171 -27.28 19.74 12.33
N GLU A 172 -28.14 19.28 13.23
CA GLU A 172 -27.80 18.34 14.29
C GLU A 172 -27.21 17.04 13.73
N GLU A 173 -27.83 16.47 12.69
CA GLU A 173 -27.31 15.25 12.05
C GLU A 173 -25.95 15.48 11.37
N TYR A 174 -25.76 16.62 10.70
CA TYR A 174 -24.46 16.98 10.13
C TYR A 174 -23.39 17.14 11.21
N GLU A 175 -23.66 17.91 12.26
CA GLU A 175 -22.72 18.16 13.35
C GLU A 175 -22.34 16.86 14.07
N ARG A 176 -23.29 15.94 14.24
CA ARG A 176 -23.05 14.60 14.76
C ARG A 176 -22.06 13.82 13.90
N GLN A 177 -22.35 13.67 12.60
CA GLN A 177 -21.47 12.93 11.68
C GLN A 177 -20.09 13.59 11.52
N HIS A 178 -20.05 14.92 11.46
CA HIS A 178 -18.81 15.67 11.32
C HIS A 178 -17.92 15.54 12.57
N THR A 179 -18.50 15.68 13.76
CA THR A 179 -17.76 15.55 15.03
C THR A 179 -17.19 14.15 15.19
N GLU A 180 -18.00 13.12 14.91
CA GLU A 180 -17.56 11.72 14.96
C GLU A 180 -16.37 11.47 14.04
N LEU A 181 -16.42 11.93 12.80
CA LEU A 181 -15.33 11.79 11.84
C LEU A 181 -14.07 12.57 12.23
N MET A 182 -14.23 13.81 12.72
CA MET A 182 -13.11 14.65 13.16
C MET A 182 -12.41 14.10 14.42
N GLN A 183 -13.07 13.22 15.18
CA GLN A 183 -12.45 12.47 16.28
C GLN A 183 -11.83 11.16 15.80
N ALA A 184 -12.57 10.39 14.98
CA ALA A 184 -12.16 9.06 14.56
C ALA A 184 -10.99 9.05 13.56
N MET A 185 -10.96 9.96 12.58
CA MET A 185 -9.91 9.98 11.56
C MET A 185 -8.52 10.23 12.14
N PRO A 186 -8.30 11.23 13.02
CA PRO A 186 -6.99 11.42 13.65
C PRO A 186 -6.56 10.24 14.50
N GLN A 187 -7.47 9.67 15.30
CA GLN A 187 -7.19 8.50 16.15
C GLN A 187 -6.81 7.28 15.31
N PHE A 188 -7.56 7.00 14.24
CA PHE A 188 -7.26 5.92 13.32
C PHE A 188 -5.91 6.13 12.62
N PHE A 189 -5.63 7.37 12.19
CA PHE A 189 -4.34 7.71 11.61
C PHE A 189 -3.22 7.47 12.61
N GLU A 190 -3.31 7.97 13.83
CA GLU A 190 -2.28 7.80 14.88
C GLU A 190 -2.05 6.32 15.23
N GLY A 191 -3.12 5.53 15.38
CA GLY A 191 -3.06 4.09 15.66
C GLY A 191 -2.34 3.25 14.61
N ARG A 192 -2.10 3.78 13.40
CA ARG A 192 -1.30 3.10 12.37
C ARG A 192 0.10 2.72 12.85
N VAL A 193 0.69 3.51 13.76
CA VAL A 193 2.06 3.28 14.26
C VAL A 193 2.08 2.00 15.08
N GLU A 194 1.20 1.90 16.07
CA GLU A 194 1.06 0.72 16.93
C GLU A 194 0.68 -0.53 16.13
N TYR A 195 -0.06 -0.36 15.03
CA TYR A 195 -0.45 -1.46 14.16
C TYR A 195 0.69 -1.92 13.23
N PHE A 196 1.42 -1.00 12.59
CA PHE A 196 2.45 -1.33 11.59
C PHE A 196 3.80 -1.67 12.21
N GLN A 197 4.18 -1.05 13.33
CA GLN A 197 5.47 -1.29 13.97
C GLN A 197 5.76 -2.79 14.23
N PRO A 198 4.87 -3.58 14.85
CA PRO A 198 5.14 -5.01 15.07
C PRO A 198 5.23 -5.80 13.76
N SER A 199 4.49 -5.41 12.72
CA SER A 199 4.59 -6.01 11.38
C SER A 199 5.98 -5.84 10.78
N PHE A 200 6.49 -4.60 10.77
CA PHE A 200 7.83 -4.31 10.26
C PHE A 200 8.93 -4.96 11.10
N GLU A 201 8.81 -4.92 12.42
CA GLU A 201 9.78 -5.53 13.32
C GLU A 201 9.87 -7.05 13.10
N ALA A 202 8.72 -7.72 12.97
CA ALA A 202 8.68 -9.15 12.71
C ALA A 202 9.23 -9.52 11.31
N LEU A 203 8.98 -8.69 10.29
CA LEU A 203 9.58 -8.85 8.97
C LEU A 203 11.11 -8.76 9.04
N ILE A 204 11.64 -7.70 9.66
CA ILE A 204 13.09 -7.48 9.79
C ILE A 204 13.73 -8.64 10.53
N LYS A 205 13.14 -9.07 11.66
CA LYS A 205 13.62 -10.24 12.40
C LYS A 205 13.65 -11.51 11.54
N SER A 206 12.62 -11.73 10.73
CA SER A 206 12.56 -12.89 9.81
C SER A 206 13.66 -12.82 8.76
N GLN A 207 13.94 -11.64 8.20
CA GLN A 207 15.02 -11.43 7.25
C GLN A 207 16.39 -11.64 7.88
N VAL A 208 16.62 -11.11 9.09
CA VAL A 208 17.88 -11.33 9.83
C VAL A 208 18.13 -12.82 10.06
N ILE A 209 17.10 -13.57 10.48
CA ILE A 209 17.21 -15.03 10.64
C ILE A 209 17.58 -15.68 9.31
N TYR A 210 16.85 -15.37 8.22
CA TYR A 210 17.11 -15.93 6.91
C TYR A 210 18.55 -15.69 6.44
N TYR A 211 19.02 -14.44 6.44
CA TYR A 211 20.36 -14.12 5.98
C TYR A 211 21.45 -14.71 6.87
N THR A 212 21.20 -14.83 8.17
CA THR A 212 22.12 -15.51 9.10
C THR A 212 22.24 -16.99 8.77
N GLU A 213 21.13 -17.67 8.47
CA GLU A 213 21.14 -19.09 8.09
C GLU A 213 21.79 -19.30 6.72
N CYS A 214 21.49 -18.45 5.73
CA CYS A 214 22.17 -18.48 4.43
C CYS A 214 23.69 -18.30 4.57
N PHE A 215 24.13 -17.35 5.40
CA PHE A 215 25.55 -17.14 5.67
C PHE A 215 26.21 -18.39 6.25
N LYS A 216 25.58 -19.05 7.22
CA LYS A 216 26.11 -20.30 7.80
C LYS A 216 26.25 -21.40 6.76
N ILE A 217 25.22 -21.59 5.92
CA ILE A 217 25.24 -22.59 4.84
C ILE A 217 26.39 -22.31 3.86
N TYR A 218 26.54 -21.05 3.43
CA TYR A 218 27.63 -20.69 2.52
C TYR A 218 29.02 -20.80 3.17
N ALA A 219 29.16 -20.44 4.45
CA ALA A 219 30.43 -20.59 5.17
C ALA A 219 30.83 -22.07 5.30
N GLU A 220 29.88 -22.97 5.57
CA GLU A 220 30.14 -24.41 5.59
C GLU A 220 30.52 -24.93 4.19
N LEU A 221 29.79 -24.51 3.15
CA LEU A 221 30.10 -24.87 1.77
C LEU A 221 31.50 -24.41 1.36
N ALA A 222 31.90 -23.18 1.67
CA ALA A 222 33.22 -22.65 1.33
C ALA A 222 34.35 -23.51 1.91
N VAL A 223 34.21 -23.97 3.16
CA VAL A 223 35.16 -24.89 3.79
C VAL A 223 35.21 -26.23 3.05
N GLN A 224 34.06 -26.77 2.63
CA GLN A 224 34.00 -28.04 1.89
C GLN A 224 34.58 -27.94 0.48
N LEU A 225 34.52 -26.76 -0.14
CA LEU A 225 35.09 -26.51 -1.46
C LEU A 225 36.62 -26.30 -1.45
N GLU A 226 37.24 -26.27 -0.26
CA GLU A 226 38.65 -25.92 -0.05
C GLU A 226 39.02 -24.55 -0.65
N ASP A 227 38.01 -23.70 -0.87
CA ASP A 227 38.14 -22.42 -1.54
C ASP A 227 38.70 -21.40 -0.55
N ASN A 228 40.01 -21.20 -0.63
CA ASN A 228 40.78 -20.28 0.22
C ASN A 228 41.09 -18.97 -0.50
N ASP A 229 40.37 -18.66 -1.60
CA ASP A 229 40.66 -17.49 -2.41
C ASP A 229 40.53 -16.19 -1.60
N THR A 230 41.46 -15.27 -1.87
CA THR A 230 41.42 -13.89 -1.41
C THR A 230 40.11 -13.24 -1.84
N LEU A 231 39.37 -12.66 -0.89
CA LEU A 231 38.18 -11.85 -1.15
C LEU A 231 38.48 -10.82 -2.25
N GLN A 232 37.92 -11.04 -3.45
CA GLN A 232 37.89 -10.02 -4.50
C GLN A 232 36.97 -8.88 -4.08
N SER A 233 37.19 -7.68 -4.63
CA SER A 233 36.25 -6.59 -4.44
C SER A 233 34.92 -6.91 -5.15
N ASP A 234 33.80 -6.39 -4.63
CA ASP A 234 32.48 -6.58 -5.25
C ASP A 234 32.47 -6.10 -6.72
N GLU A 235 33.17 -4.99 -7.01
CA GLU A 235 33.29 -4.45 -8.37
C GLU A 235 34.03 -5.41 -9.31
N ASP A 236 35.14 -6.00 -8.86
CA ASP A 236 35.88 -6.98 -9.66
C ASP A 236 35.08 -8.26 -9.89
N PHE A 237 34.35 -8.71 -8.86
CA PHE A 237 33.48 -9.88 -8.95
C PHE A 237 32.33 -9.65 -9.94
N GLU A 238 31.66 -8.50 -9.90
CA GLU A 238 30.61 -8.15 -10.85
C GLU A 238 31.14 -8.08 -12.28
N MET A 239 32.31 -7.48 -12.48
CA MET A 239 32.95 -7.41 -13.79
C MET A 239 33.29 -8.80 -14.34
N ASP A 240 33.87 -9.68 -13.51
CA ASP A 240 34.19 -11.06 -13.92
C ASP A 240 32.94 -11.88 -14.20
N LEU A 241 31.91 -11.76 -13.36
CA LEU A 241 30.61 -12.40 -13.56
C LEU A 241 29.98 -11.96 -14.88
N HIS A 242 29.96 -10.65 -15.17
CA HIS A 242 29.42 -10.12 -16.41
C HIS A 242 30.19 -10.64 -17.63
N ARG A 243 31.53 -10.67 -17.55
CA ARG A 243 32.40 -11.22 -18.60
C ARG A 243 32.06 -12.69 -18.88
N ARG A 244 31.99 -13.54 -17.84
CA ARG A 244 31.64 -14.97 -17.97
C ARG A 244 30.25 -15.17 -18.55
N LEU A 245 29.26 -14.38 -18.13
CA LEU A 245 27.90 -14.44 -18.69
C LEU A 245 27.87 -14.06 -20.17
N CYS A 246 28.66 -13.07 -20.59
CA CYS A 246 28.81 -12.71 -22.01
C CYS A 246 29.46 -13.84 -22.82
N GLU A 247 30.50 -14.49 -22.28
CA GLU A 247 31.12 -15.67 -22.90
C GLU A 247 30.12 -16.83 -23.06
N ILE A 248 29.37 -17.15 -22.00
CA ILE A 248 28.31 -18.17 -22.06
C ILE A 248 27.27 -17.81 -23.11
N ARG A 249 26.87 -16.54 -23.21
CA ARG A 249 25.91 -16.08 -24.23
C ARG A 249 26.48 -16.21 -25.64
N ALA A 250 27.78 -15.94 -25.84
CA ALA A 250 28.44 -16.10 -27.14
C ALA A 250 28.53 -17.57 -27.57
N LEU A 251 28.56 -18.52 -26.61
CA LEU A 251 28.47 -19.96 -26.88
C LEU A 251 27.05 -20.43 -27.24
N SER A 252 26.02 -19.60 -26.99
CA SER A 252 24.66 -19.89 -27.41
C SER A 252 24.56 -19.76 -28.94
N ILE A 253 24.71 -20.90 -29.63
CA ILE A 253 24.33 -21.02 -31.04
C ILE A 253 22.81 -20.79 -31.08
N VAL A 254 22.39 -19.59 -31.46
CA VAL A 254 21.03 -19.40 -31.95
C VAL A 254 20.96 -20.25 -33.21
N VAL A 255 20.13 -21.30 -33.18
CA VAL A 255 19.73 -21.95 -34.43
C VAL A 255 18.97 -20.87 -35.20
N ASP A 256 19.56 -20.38 -36.28
CA ASP A 256 18.88 -19.51 -37.24
C ASP A 256 17.72 -20.33 -37.85
N ASP A 257 16.52 -20.20 -37.27
CA ASP A 257 15.24 -20.59 -37.88
C ASP A 257 14.50 -19.35 -38.38
#